data_AF-A0A8J3ARF6-F1
#
_entry.id   AF-A0A8J3ARF6-F1
#
_cell.length_a   1.000
_cell.length_b   1.000
_cell.length_c   1.000
_cell.angle_alpha   90.00
_cell.angle_beta   90.00
_cell.angle_gamma   90.00
#
_symmetry.space_group_name_H-M   'P 1'
#
loop_
_entity.id
_entity.type
_entity.pdbx_description
1 polymer ?
#
loop_
_entity_poly.entity_id
_entity_poly.type
_entity_poly.pdbx_seq_one_letter_code
_entity_poly.pdbx_strand_id
1 'polypeptide(L)' 'MSREERKNMVRFLEQARGLSSEDLVFMTDADLEHIYNSTYTYMLHHAE' A
#
# COMPACT_ATOMS: atom_id res chain seq x y z
N MET A 1 7.66 -9.38 -6.09
CA MET A 1 6.18 -9.34 -5.99
C MET A 1 5.59 -9.70 -7.36
N SER A 2 4.47 -10.42 -7.41
CA SER A 2 3.72 -10.67 -8.65
C SER A 2 2.92 -9.44 -9.09
N ARG A 3 2.52 -9.38 -10.36
CA ARG A 3 1.67 -8.28 -10.87
C ARG A 3 0.32 -8.18 -10.15
N GLU A 4 -0.22 -9.31 -9.69
CA GLU A 4 -1.49 -9.36 -8.97
C GLU A 4 -1.33 -8.86 -7.54
N GLU A 5 -0.30 -9.32 -6.82
CA GLU A 5 0.04 -8.80 -5.50
C GLU A 5 0.27 -7.28 -5.53
N ARG A 6 0.98 -6.77 -6.56
CA ARG A 6 1.19 -5.33 -6.72
C ARG A 6 -0.12 -4.57 -6.89
N LYS A 7 -1.04 -5.08 -7.72
CA LYS A 7 -2.36 -4.46 -7.90
C LYS A 7 -3.15 -4.43 -6.60
N ASN A 8 -3.07 -5.49 -5.82
CA ASN A 8 -3.77 -5.59 -4.54
C ASN A 8 -3.21 -4.59 -3.52
N MET A 9 -1.87 -4.48 -3.42
CA MET A 9 -1.22 -3.48 -2.56
C MET A 9 -1.57 -2.05 -2.96
N VAL A 10 -1.52 -1.72 -4.25
CA VAL A 10 -1.88 -0.38 -4.76
C VAL A 10 -3.33 -0.03 -4.38
N ARG A 11 -4.27 -0.94 -4.65
CA ARG A 11 -5.70 -0.73 -4.29
C ARG A 11 -5.91 -0.53 -2.80
N PHE A 12 -5.21 -1.31 -1.97
CA PHE A 12 -5.26 -1.13 -0.52
C PHE A 12 -4.76 0.25 -0.11
N LEU A 13 -3.61 0.69 -0.64
CA LEU A 13 -3.01 1.98 -0.30
C LEU A 13 -3.87 3.16 -0.77
N GLU A 14 -4.53 3.05 -1.92
CA GLU A 14 -5.51 4.04 -2.40
C GLU A 14 -6.65 4.23 -1.39
N GLN A 15 -7.19 3.13 -0.86
CA GLN A 15 -8.30 3.16 0.09
C GLN A 15 -7.87 3.57 1.50
N ALA A 16 -6.71 3.08 1.94
CA ALA A 16 -6.23 3.22 3.31
C ALA A 16 -5.59 4.58 3.60
N ARG A 17 -4.91 5.17 2.62
CA ARG A 17 -4.15 6.43 2.76
C ARG A 17 -4.68 7.56 1.88
N GLY A 18 -5.62 7.29 0.97
CA GLY A 18 -6.09 8.26 -0.01
C GLY A 18 -5.04 8.62 -1.06
N LEU A 19 -4.04 7.77 -1.28
CA LEU A 19 -3.02 7.97 -2.31
C LEU A 19 -3.62 7.74 -3.70
N SER A 20 -3.15 8.49 -4.70
CA SER A 20 -3.56 8.25 -6.08
C SER A 20 -2.68 7.18 -6.73
N SER A 21 -3.18 6.54 -7.79
CA SER A 21 -2.36 5.62 -8.58
C SER A 21 -1.12 6.32 -9.18
N GLU A 22 -1.21 7.62 -9.45
CA GLU A 22 -0.10 8.44 -9.97
C GLU A 22 1.02 8.59 -8.93
N ASP A 23 0.68 8.71 -7.65
CA ASP A 23 1.68 8.73 -6.57
C ASP A 23 2.41 7.39 -6.45
N LEU A 24 1.69 6.29 -6.72
CA LEU A 24 2.16 4.92 -6.53
C LEU A 24 2.87 4.34 -7.76
N VAL A 25 2.67 4.91 -8.96
CA VAL A 25 3.22 4.36 -10.21
C VAL A 25 4.75 4.45 -10.28
N PHE A 26 5.34 5.45 -9.62
CA PHE A 26 6.79 5.67 -9.60
C PHE A 26 7.52 4.86 -8.52
N MET A 27 6.78 4.18 -7.64
CA MET A 27 7.35 3.43 -6.51
C MET A 27 7.83 2.04 -6.95
N THR A 28 8.93 1.57 -6.38
CA THR A 28 9.38 0.19 -6.59
C THR A 28 8.49 -0.79 -5.83
N ASP A 29 8.62 -2.09 -6.12
CA ASP A 29 7.94 -3.14 -5.35
C ASP A 29 8.27 -3.04 -3.86
N ALA A 30 9.53 -2.74 -3.51
CA ALA A 30 9.99 -2.60 -2.14
C ALA A 30 9.39 -1.37 -1.43
N ASP A 31 9.24 -0.25 -2.15
CA ASP A 31 8.60 0.95 -1.61
C ASP A 31 7.12 0.68 -1.30
N LEU A 32 6.41 0.03 -2.22
CA LEU A 32 5.00 -0.35 -2.01
C LEU A 32 4.84 -1.30 -0.82
N GLU A 33 5.71 -2.30 -0.70
CA GLU A 33 5.68 -3.26 0.41
C GLU A 33 5.96 -2.57 1.75
N HIS A 34 6.92 -1.64 1.80
CA HIS A 34 7.22 -0.87 2.99
C HIS A 34 6.02 -0.03 3.46
N ILE A 35 5.40 0.72 2.53
CA ILE A 35 4.24 1.56 2.84
C ILE A 35 3.03 0.70 3.21
N TYR A 36 2.80 -0.42 2.51
CA TYR A 36 1.75 -1.37 2.82
C TYR A 36 1.89 -1.89 4.26
N ASN A 37 3.07 -2.41 4.62
CA ASN A 37 3.33 -2.95 5.95
C ASN A 37 3.16 -1.88 7.04
N SER A 38 3.74 -0.69 6.84
CA SER A 38 3.58 0.43 7.78
C SER A 38 2.10 0.81 7.99
N THR A 39 1.33 0.87 6.90
CA THR A 39 -0.10 1.24 6.94
C THR A 39 -0.93 0.15 7.62
N TYR A 40 -0.70 -1.11 7.26
CA TYR A 40 -1.40 -2.25 7.83
C TYR A 40 -1.12 -2.37 9.33
N THR A 41 0.14 -2.28 9.75
CA THR A 41 0.53 -2.28 11.16
C THR A 41 -0.11 -1.13 11.92
N TYR A 42 -0.09 0.10 11.36
CA TYR A 42 -0.76 1.24 11.97
C TYR A 42 -2.25 0.98 12.18
N MET A 43 -2.96 0.52 11.14
CA MET A 43 -4.39 0.20 11.23
C MET A 43 -4.68 -0.89 12.26
N LEU A 44 -3.86 -1.95 12.29
CA LEU A 44 -4.01 -3.06 13.25
C LEU A 44 -3.90 -2.57 14.70
N HIS A 45 -2.97 -1.65 14.98
CA HIS A 45 -2.77 -1.10 16.33
C HIS A 45 -3.81 -0.03 16.72
N HIS A 46 -4.55 0.54 15.79
CA HIS A 46 -5.52 1.62 16.03
C HIS A 46 -6.97 1.20 15.75
N ALA A 47 -7.23 -0.09 15.56
CA ALA A 47 -8.56 -0.65 15.31
C ALA A 47 -9.36 -0.98 16.60
N GLU A 48 -9.00 -0.36 17.74
CA GLU A 48 -9.71 -0.50 19.03
C GLU A 48 -10.77 0.58 19.24
#